data_AF-A0A1E4LZR9-F1
#
_entry.id   AF-A0A1E4LZR9-F1
#
_cell.length_a   1.000
_cell.length_b   1.000
_cell.length_c   1.000
_cell.angle_alpha   90.00
_cell.angle_beta   90.00
_cell.angle_gamma   90.00
#
_symmetry.space_group_name_H-M   'P 1'
#
loop_
_entity.id
_entity.type
_entity.pdbx_description
1 polymer ?
#
loop_
_entity_poly.entity_id
_entity_poly.type
_entity_poly.pdbx_seq_one_letter_code
_entity_poly.pdbx_strand_id
1 'polypeptide(L)'
;MGAAIAALLDEQFGARQRLAARFAALGAGAVFASWLSDGPRRPVTVRTLRRALGWRRVEALAETAGLPCGEFLLRLTRLLPAAVHRARPTLSAGQEPQQ
;
A
#
# COMPACT_ATOMS: atom_id res chain seq x y z
N MET A 1 10.34 -3.25 9.29
CA MET A 1 9.06 -3.04 8.57
C MET A 1 9.21 -2.36 7.20
N GLY A 2 10.15 -1.42 7.01
CA GLY A 2 10.36 -0.75 5.71
C GLY A 2 10.58 -1.72 4.54
N ALA A 3 11.36 -2.79 4.76
CA ALA A 3 11.57 -3.86 3.78
C ALA A 3 10.29 -4.63 3.41
N ALA A 4 9.37 -4.87 4.36
CA ALA A 4 8.11 -5.55 4.08
C ALA A 4 7.15 -4.68 3.26
N ILE A 5 7.16 -3.36 3.50
CA ILE A 5 6.39 -2.40 2.70
C ILE A 5 7.02 -2.24 1.31
N ALA A 6 8.35 -2.19 1.23
CA ALA A 6 9.07 -2.18 -0.03
C ALA A 6 8.75 -3.44 -0.84
N ALA A 7 8.89 -4.64 -0.27
CA ALA A 7 8.53 -5.90 -0.94
C ALA A 7 7.07 -5.93 -1.43
N LEU A 8 6.13 -5.39 -0.64
CA LEU A 8 4.72 -5.28 -1.05
C LEU A 8 4.53 -4.38 -2.29
N LEU A 9 5.36 -3.34 -2.44
CA LEU A 9 5.29 -2.35 -3.52
C LEU A 9 6.18 -2.70 -4.73
N ASP A 10 7.28 -3.41 -4.48
CA ASP A 10 8.37 -3.76 -5.39
C ASP A 10 8.09 -5.03 -6.19
N GLU A 11 7.23 -5.95 -5.70
CA GLU A 11 6.79 -7.13 -6.45
C GLU A 11 6.02 -6.73 -7.73
N GLN A 12 6.76 -6.38 -8.78
CA GLN A 12 6.47 -6.38 -10.20
C GLN A 12 5.02 -6.03 -10.55
N PHE A 13 4.77 -4.76 -10.94
CA PHE A 13 3.62 -4.16 -11.66
C PHE A 13 2.22 -4.83 -11.58
N GLY A 14 2.10 -6.15 -11.75
CA GLY A 14 0.94 -6.98 -11.46
C GLY A 14 0.48 -7.02 -10.00
N ALA A 15 1.34 -6.84 -8.97
CA ALA A 15 0.86 -6.81 -7.58
C ALA A 15 0.03 -5.55 -7.27
N ARG A 16 0.41 -4.39 -7.82
CA ARG A 16 -0.34 -3.13 -7.69
C ARG A 16 -1.70 -3.20 -8.38
N GLN A 17 -1.76 -3.78 -9.59
CA GLN A 17 -3.01 -4.04 -10.30
C GLN A 17 -3.90 -5.04 -9.54
N ARG A 18 -3.33 -6.12 -8.99
CA ARG A 18 -4.09 -7.07 -8.15
C ARG A 18 -4.55 -6.45 -6.84
N LEU A 19 -3.76 -5.56 -6.26
CA LEU A 19 -4.16 -4.82 -5.06
C LEU A 19 -5.32 -3.89 -5.39
N ALA A 20 -5.24 -3.11 -6.46
CA ALA A 20 -6.32 -2.26 -6.94
C ALA A 20 -7.60 -3.07 -7.22
N ALA A 21 -7.48 -4.21 -7.92
CA ALA A 21 -8.61 -5.11 -8.19
C ALA A 21 -9.22 -5.70 -6.91
N ARG A 22 -8.40 -6.09 -5.93
CA ARG A 22 -8.91 -6.59 -4.63
C ARG A 22 -9.55 -5.49 -3.79
N PHE A 23 -8.98 -4.28 -3.80
CA PHE A 23 -9.62 -3.12 -3.16
C PHE A 23 -10.96 -2.80 -3.83
N ALA A 24 -11.04 -2.84 -5.17
CA ALA A 24 -12.27 -2.67 -5.92
C ALA A 24 -13.31 -3.76 -5.57
N ALA A 25 -12.90 -5.03 -5.52
CA ALA A 25 -13.77 -6.16 -5.14
C ALA A 25 -14.31 -6.05 -3.70
N LEU A 26 -13.62 -5.32 -2.82
CA LEU A 26 -14.05 -5.07 -1.44
C LEU A 26 -14.89 -3.80 -1.29
N GLY A 27 -15.22 -3.10 -2.39
CA GLY A 27 -15.87 -1.78 -2.35
C GLY A 27 -14.95 -0.65 -1.88
N ALA A 28 -13.65 -0.94 -1.70
CA ALA A 28 -12.63 0.01 -1.24
C ALA A 28 -11.79 0.59 -2.40
N GLY A 29 -12.22 0.40 -3.65
CA GLY A 29 -11.54 0.97 -4.82
C GLY A 29 -11.40 2.50 -4.74
N ALA A 30 -12.41 3.18 -4.21
CA ALA A 30 -12.39 4.62 -3.99
C ALA A 30 -11.39 5.06 -2.91
N VAL A 31 -11.05 4.17 -1.96
CA VAL A 31 -9.99 4.40 -0.96
C VAL A 31 -8.63 4.30 -1.63
N PHE A 32 -8.42 3.25 -2.45
CA PHE A 32 -7.19 3.08 -3.21
C PHE A 32 -6.95 4.23 -4.20
N ALA A 33 -7.99 4.66 -4.91
CA ALA A 33 -7.93 5.82 -5.82
C ALA A 33 -7.60 7.13 -5.09
N SER A 34 -8.08 7.31 -3.86
CA SER A 34 -7.75 8.47 -3.02
C SER A 34 -6.26 8.53 -2.65
N TRP A 35 -5.59 7.38 -2.53
CA TRP A 35 -4.13 7.33 -2.32
C TRP A 35 -3.34 7.68 -3.58
N LEU A 36 -3.95 7.42 -4.75
CA LEU A 36 -3.51 7.87 -6.06
C LEU A 36 -4.01 9.28 -6.39
N SER A 37 -4.52 10.04 -5.45
CA SER A 37 -4.80 11.47 -5.63
C SER A 37 -3.94 12.27 -4.66
N ASP A 38 -3.76 13.57 -4.94
CA ASP A 38 -3.09 14.50 -4.03
C ASP A 38 -4.01 14.99 -2.89
N GLY A 39 -5.27 14.56 -2.91
CA GLY A 39 -6.27 14.90 -1.90
C GLY A 39 -6.16 14.11 -0.59
N PRO A 40 -7.11 14.33 0.35
CA PRO A 40 -7.11 13.66 1.65
C PRO A 40 -7.18 12.14 1.48
N ARG A 41 -6.13 11.45 1.95
CA ARG A 41 -6.04 10.00 1.90
C ARG A 41 -7.06 9.39 2.84
N ARG A 42 -8.00 8.62 2.30
CA ARG A 42 -8.97 7.92 3.14
C ARG A 42 -8.29 6.84 3.99
N PRO A 43 -8.65 6.73 5.28
CA PRO A 43 -8.15 5.64 6.11
C PRO A 43 -8.73 4.30 5.63
N VAL A 44 -7.91 3.25 5.71
CA VAL A 44 -8.35 1.86 5.47
C VAL A 44 -8.39 1.11 6.79
N THR A 45 -9.37 0.23 6.95
CA THR A 45 -9.46 -0.62 8.14
C THR A 45 -8.57 -1.85 8.00
N VAL A 46 -8.10 -2.36 9.14
CA VAL A 46 -7.33 -3.61 9.24
C VAL A 46 -8.07 -4.77 8.54
N ARG A 47 -9.40 -4.83 8.69
CA ARG A 47 -10.26 -5.83 8.05
C ARG A 47 -10.22 -5.77 6.53
N THR A 48 -10.33 -4.57 5.94
CA THR A 48 -10.30 -4.37 4.49
C THR A 48 -8.91 -4.67 3.95
N LEU A 49 -7.87 -4.18 4.61
CA LEU A 49 -6.49 -4.42 4.24
C LEU A 49 -6.14 -5.92 4.27
N ARG A 50 -6.51 -6.63 5.34
CA ARG A 50 -6.32 -8.07 5.48
C ARG A 50 -7.02 -8.86 4.36
N ARG A 51 -8.23 -8.46 3.97
CA ARG A 51 -8.93 -9.09 2.84
C ARG A 51 -8.29 -8.77 1.50
N ALA A 52 -7.76 -7.56 1.32
CA ALA A 52 -7.11 -7.14 0.08
C ALA A 52 -5.72 -7.78 -0.12
N LEU A 53 -4.95 -7.99 0.95
CA LEU A 53 -3.64 -8.64 0.84
C LEU A 53 -3.76 -10.17 0.91
N GLY A 54 -4.73 -10.68 1.68
CA GLY A 54 -4.90 -12.09 1.99
C GLY A 54 -4.08 -12.50 3.23
N TRP A 55 -4.62 -13.43 4.02
CA TRP A 55 -4.00 -13.87 5.29
C TRP A 55 -2.56 -14.36 5.13
N ARG A 56 -2.31 -15.30 4.20
CA ARG A 56 -0.98 -15.87 3.94
C ARG A 56 0.10 -14.82 3.64
N ARG A 57 -0.23 -13.76 2.90
CA ARG A 57 0.73 -12.69 2.58
C ARG A 57 1.01 -11.81 3.79
N VAL A 58 -0.04 -11.47 4.54
CA VAL A 58 0.10 -10.67 5.76
C VAL A 58 0.98 -11.38 6.76
N GLU A 59 0.77 -12.69 6.93
CA GLU A 59 1.54 -13.55 7.83
C GLU A 59 3.03 -13.56 7.46
N ALA A 60 3.37 -13.87 6.21
CA ALA A 60 4.77 -13.88 5.75
C ALA A 60 5.47 -12.51 5.91
N LEU A 61 4.76 -11.41 5.64
CA LEU A 61 5.31 -10.06 5.79
C LEU A 61 5.43 -9.65 7.27
N ALA A 62 4.50 -10.09 8.12
CA ALA A 62 4.51 -9.85 9.55
C ALA A 62 5.67 -10.62 10.22
N GLU A 63 5.91 -11.86 9.83
CA GLU A 63 7.08 -12.66 10.25
C GLU A 63 8.39 -11.98 9.83
N THR A 64 8.48 -11.54 8.57
CA THR A 64 9.64 -10.79 8.07
C THR A 64 9.85 -9.48 8.84
N ALA A 65 8.77 -8.86 9.31
CA ALA A 65 8.82 -7.65 10.11
C ALA A 65 9.09 -7.90 11.60
N GLY A 66 9.07 -9.16 12.07
CA GLY A 66 9.19 -9.53 13.48
C GLY A 66 8.01 -9.04 14.33
N LEU A 67 6.81 -8.93 13.75
CA LEU A 67 5.64 -8.34 14.40
C LEU A 67 4.43 -9.29 14.30
N PRO A 68 3.51 -9.26 15.27
CA PRO A 68 2.28 -10.02 15.15
C PRO A 68 1.40 -9.47 14.02
N CYS A 69 0.71 -10.34 13.29
CA CYS A 69 -0.12 -9.98 12.13
C CYS A 69 -1.08 -8.80 12.40
N GLY A 70 -1.69 -8.75 13.60
CA GLY A 70 -2.59 -7.68 14.00
C GLY A 70 -1.91 -6.31 14.08
N GLU A 71 -0.75 -6.24 14.75
CA GLU A 71 0.08 -5.03 14.83
C GLU A 71 0.64 -4.63 13.48
N PHE A 72 1.14 -5.60 12.72
CA PHE A 72 1.64 -5.38 11.37
C PHE A 72 0.58 -4.72 10.51
N LEU A 73 -0.65 -5.28 10.47
CA LEU A 73 -1.77 -4.69 9.75
C LEU A 73 -2.14 -3.29 10.26
N LEU A 74 -2.19 -3.09 11.58
CA LEU A 74 -2.55 -1.80 12.20
C LEU A 74 -1.58 -0.68 11.83
N ARG A 75 -0.30 -0.99 11.67
CA ARG A 75 0.69 -0.03 11.19
C ARG A 75 0.62 0.13 9.67
N LEU A 76 0.39 -0.96 8.94
CA LEU A 76 0.24 -0.92 7.50
C LEU A 76 -0.93 -0.02 7.08
N THR A 77 -2.06 0.00 7.81
CA THR A 77 -3.18 0.92 7.49
C THR A 77 -2.78 2.39 7.55
N ARG A 78 -1.77 2.76 8.34
CA ARG A 78 -1.26 4.13 8.48
C ARG A 78 -0.12 4.42 7.49
N LEU A 79 0.72 3.43 7.21
CA LEU A 79 1.92 3.58 6.38
C LEU A 79 1.65 3.36 4.89
N LEU A 80 0.75 2.44 4.54
CA LEU A 80 0.44 2.07 3.16
C LEU A 80 -0.11 3.23 2.31
N PRO A 81 -1.01 4.10 2.79
CA PRO A 81 -1.47 5.27 2.04
C PRO A 81 -0.31 6.21 1.67
N ALA A 82 0.62 6.43 2.60
CA ALA A 82 1.80 7.27 2.38
C ALA A 82 2.82 6.61 1.44
N ALA A 83 2.98 5.28 1.56
CA ALA A 83 3.90 4.51 0.73
C ALA A 83 3.40 4.39 -0.73
N VAL A 84 2.10 4.18 -0.94
CA VAL A 84 1.47 4.20 -2.28
C VAL A 84 1.61 5.56 -2.94
N HIS A 85 1.45 6.64 -2.17
CA HIS A 85 1.67 8.00 -2.68
C HIS A 85 3.12 8.25 -3.08
N ARG A 86 4.10 7.80 -2.28
CA ARG A 86 5.53 7.88 -2.63
C ARG A 86 5.94 6.98 -3.80
N ALA A 87 5.28 5.85 -3.96
CA ALA A 87 5.52 4.90 -5.06
C ALA A 87 4.84 5.32 -6.38
N ARG A 88 4.17 6.48 -6.42
CA ARG A 88 3.82 7.10 -7.70
C ARG A 88 5.11 7.34 -8.44
N PRO A 89 5.23 6.90 -9.71
CA PRO A 89 6.37 7.29 -10.51
C PRO A 89 6.39 8.81 -10.49
N THR A 90 7.44 9.40 -9.94
CA THR A 90 7.69 10.82 -10.05
C THR A 90 7.96 11.12 -11.51
N LEU A 91 6.91 11.20 -12.34
CA LEU A 91 6.96 11.88 -13.63
C LEU A 91 6.98 13.41 -13.43
N SER A 92 7.59 13.85 -12.32
CA SER A 92 7.98 15.22 -12.02
C SER A 92 9.33 15.27 -11.30
N ALA A 93 10.15 14.21 -11.37
CA ALA A 93 11.60 14.31 -11.19
C ALA A 93 12.24 14.88 -12.49
N GLY A 94 11.64 15.93 -13.02
CA GLY A 94 11.94 16.58 -14.28
C GLY A 94 11.71 18.09 -14.19
N GLN A 95 12.07 18.69 -13.07
CA GLN A 95 12.42 20.11 -13.02
C GLN A 95 13.70 20.26 -12.21
N GLU A 96 14.81 19.99 -12.90
CA GLU A 96 16.07 20.66 -12.60
C GLU A 96 15.82 22.19 -12.57
N PRO A 97 16.40 22.94 -11.63
CA PRO A 97 16.43 24.39 -11.73
C PRO A 97 17.31 24.74 -12.94
N GLN A 98 16.67 25.14 -14.03
CA GLN A 98 17.32 25.59 -15.23
C GLN A 98 18.03 26.92 -14.97
N GLN A 99 19.37 26.88 -14.93
CA GLN A 99 20.27 28.01 -15.16
C GLN A 99 21.48 27.50 -15.95
#